data_AF-A0A1C4W7L3-F1
#
_entry.id   AF-A0A1C4W7L3-F1
#
_cell.length_a   1.000
_cell.length_b   1.000
_cell.length_c   1.000
_cell.angle_alpha   90.00
_cell.angle_beta   90.00
_cell.angle_gamma   90.00
#
_symmetry.space_group_name_H-M   'P 1'
#
loop_
_entity.id
_entity.type
_entity.pdbx_description
1 polymer ?
#
loop_
_entity_poly.entity_id
_entity_poly.type
_entity_poly.pdbx_seq_one_letter_code
_entity_poly.pdbx_strand_id
1 'polypeptide(L)'
;MYDPQVVRISLEPYFLHQEQLIGLLGTERAAFALERTSRSISLPVATPHALAAALAEALPALGIGELQKVLHERTLHVGQVVGIEQAFNFRRARERDRTGDKPVDFHARLNTDENVTISGTFNSSRLVVQSAAGNLSGRRPAYIIGTVTAWDGVNLELRPAFAGVRSLIEDEELAVYGIASKRRVYPDEVDQFAGADFHRPANQNDLHALLATSEEAVKNAFASIIGEPYVPKDWGGEKSDLYSSRLRIHGRQVSTAWLFKGPGFPRPMTVKALGKNGDQIVRLFSEPAELLVLQHCHAVTSAVINMMETYAHDPRNPRKYMILDGFDTAQILGSHGALNRPEQSVAINDRQRQPPA
;
A
#
# COMPACT_ATOMS: atom_id res chain seq x y z
N MET A 1 -10.97 -4.28 -28.53
CA MET A 1 -10.23 -5.38 -27.86
C MET A 1 -9.30 -4.67 -26.88
N TYR A 2 -9.74 -4.50 -25.63
CA TYR A 2 -8.95 -3.81 -24.61
C TYR A 2 -7.90 -4.82 -24.12
N ASP A 3 -6.63 -4.54 -24.40
CA ASP A 3 -5.51 -5.24 -23.78
C ASP A 3 -5.63 -4.99 -22.26
N PRO A 4 -5.66 -6.02 -21.39
CA PRO A 4 -5.63 -5.78 -19.94
C PRO A 4 -4.45 -4.86 -19.66
N GLN A 5 -4.69 -3.71 -19.02
CA GLN A 5 -3.65 -2.72 -18.70
C GLN A 5 -2.50 -3.43 -17.96
N VAL A 6 -1.44 -3.78 -18.69
CA VAL A 6 -0.27 -4.43 -18.13
C VAL A 6 0.46 -3.38 -17.33
N VAL A 7 0.32 -3.47 -16.01
CA VAL A 7 1.11 -2.65 -15.09
C VAL A 7 2.58 -2.94 -15.36
N ARG A 8 3.33 -1.92 -15.77
CA ARG A 8 4.78 -2.00 -15.85
C ARG A 8 5.42 -1.43 -14.59
N ILE A 9 6.57 -1.95 -14.24
CA ILE A 9 7.38 -1.46 -13.13
C ILE A 9 8.51 -0.62 -13.73
N SER A 10 8.76 0.55 -13.16
CA SER A 10 9.97 1.35 -13.41
C SER A 10 10.80 1.43 -12.12
N LEU A 11 12.12 1.35 -12.27
CA LEU A 11 13.07 1.41 -11.18
C LEU A 11 14.12 2.49 -11.47
N GLU A 12 14.16 3.52 -10.64
CA GLU A 12 15.14 4.61 -10.72
C GLU A 12 16.22 4.41 -9.64
N PRO A 13 17.43 3.96 -9.99
CA PRO A 13 18.43 3.56 -9.00
C PRO A 13 19.12 4.76 -8.34
N TYR A 14 19.18 4.76 -7.01
CA TYR A 14 20.15 5.54 -6.24
C TYR A 14 21.48 4.80 -6.14
N PHE A 15 21.38 3.49 -5.86
CA PHE A 15 22.47 2.54 -5.68
C PHE A 15 22.18 1.27 -6.46
N LEU A 16 23.23 0.69 -7.05
CA LEU A 16 23.14 -0.57 -7.77
C LEU A 16 24.42 -1.40 -7.64
N HIS A 17 24.29 -2.64 -7.15
CA HIS A 17 25.40 -3.60 -7.10
C HIS A 17 25.35 -4.51 -8.33
N GLN A 18 26.12 -4.16 -9.35
CA GLN A 18 26.08 -4.82 -10.66
C GLN A 18 26.22 -6.35 -10.59
N GLU A 19 27.21 -6.87 -9.87
CA GLU A 19 27.48 -8.30 -9.78
C GLU A 19 26.33 -9.05 -9.09
N GLN A 20 25.75 -8.48 -8.03
CA GLN A 20 24.59 -9.09 -7.36
C GLN A 20 23.34 -9.06 -8.23
N LEU A 21 23.10 -7.95 -8.95
CA LEU A 21 21.97 -7.89 -9.88
C LEU A 21 22.12 -8.83 -11.07
N ILE A 22 23.32 -9.00 -11.61
CA ILE A 22 23.57 -10.01 -12.65
C ILE A 22 23.27 -11.41 -12.10
N GLY A 23 23.71 -11.70 -10.88
CA GLY A 23 23.39 -12.97 -10.21
C GLY A 23 21.88 -13.18 -10.02
N LEU A 24 21.14 -12.12 -9.68
CA LEU A 24 19.69 -12.15 -9.51
C LEU A 24 18.92 -12.30 -10.83
N LEU A 25 19.36 -11.62 -11.88
CA LEU A 25 18.74 -11.65 -13.21
C LEU A 25 19.06 -12.92 -14.00
N GLY A 26 20.21 -13.53 -13.72
CA GLY A 26 20.85 -14.51 -14.60
C GLY A 26 21.69 -13.84 -15.69
N THR A 27 22.76 -14.52 -16.12
CA THR A 27 23.75 -14.00 -17.06
C THR A 27 23.14 -13.63 -18.42
N GLU A 28 22.22 -14.44 -18.94
CA GLU A 28 21.59 -14.21 -20.26
C GLU A 28 20.72 -12.94 -20.28
N ARG A 29 19.83 -12.77 -19.29
CA ARG A 29 18.97 -11.57 -19.20
C ARG A 29 19.79 -10.30 -19.01
N ALA A 30 20.82 -10.37 -18.16
CA ALA A 30 21.71 -9.25 -17.93
C ALA A 30 22.49 -8.87 -19.20
N ALA A 31 23.05 -9.85 -19.93
CA ALA A 31 23.75 -9.61 -21.18
C ALA A 31 22.83 -8.95 -22.24
N PHE A 32 21.61 -9.48 -22.39
CA PHE A 32 20.62 -8.93 -23.33
C PHE A 32 20.25 -7.47 -23.01
N ALA A 33 20.06 -7.13 -21.73
CA ALA A 33 19.77 -5.76 -21.31
C ALA A 33 20.91 -4.77 -21.62
N LEU A 34 22.15 -5.20 -21.40
CA LEU A 34 23.34 -4.39 -21.70
C LEU A 34 23.55 -4.21 -23.21
N GLU A 35 23.27 -5.26 -24.01
CA GLU A 35 23.34 -5.18 -25.47
C GLU A 35 22.29 -4.25 -26.07
N ARG A 36 21.04 -4.28 -25.58
CA ARG A 36 19.97 -3.36 -26.04
C ARG A 36 20.37 -1.90 -25.88
N THR A 37 21.02 -1.56 -24.78
CA THR A 37 21.45 -0.19 -24.48
C THR A 37 22.64 0.23 -25.33
N SER A 38 23.55 -0.71 -25.64
CA SER A 38 24.73 -0.46 -26.46
C SER A 38 24.41 -0.15 -27.94
N ARG A 39 23.25 -0.59 -28.45
CA ARG A 39 22.79 -0.31 -29.83
C ARG A 39 22.08 1.04 -29.99
N SER A 40 21.72 1.71 -28.90
CA SER A 40 21.08 3.02 -28.90
C SER A 40 22.14 4.11 -28.63
N ILE A 41 22.65 4.76 -29.69
CA ILE A 41 23.76 5.73 -29.58
C ILE A 41 23.32 7.01 -28.84
N SER A 42 23.88 7.25 -27.65
CA SER A 42 24.63 8.44 -27.21
C SER A 42 24.54 8.64 -25.68
N LEU A 43 25.72 8.77 -25.04
CA LEU A 43 26.04 9.01 -23.62
C LEU A 43 26.31 7.77 -22.73
N PRO A 44 27.38 7.79 -21.91
CA PRO A 44 27.75 6.74 -20.96
C PRO A 44 26.86 6.74 -19.69
N VAL A 45 25.56 6.89 -19.85
CA VAL A 45 24.53 6.76 -18.79
C VAL A 45 24.16 5.26 -18.56
N ALA A 46 24.92 4.35 -19.18
CA ALA A 46 24.38 3.25 -19.97
C ALA A 46 24.42 1.84 -19.35
N THR A 47 24.82 1.66 -18.08
CA THR A 47 24.87 0.32 -17.45
C THR A 47 23.93 0.15 -16.26
N PRO A 48 23.91 1.06 -15.25
CA PRO A 48 23.04 0.86 -14.08
C PRO A 48 21.55 0.99 -14.41
N HIS A 49 21.16 1.97 -15.24
CA HIS A 49 19.77 2.15 -15.65
C HIS A 49 19.27 0.98 -16.51
N ALA A 50 20.13 0.41 -17.37
CA ALA A 50 19.81 -0.78 -18.17
C ALA A 50 19.54 -2.00 -17.28
N LEU A 51 20.39 -2.22 -16.27
CA LEU A 51 20.19 -3.29 -15.29
C LEU A 51 18.96 -3.05 -14.40
N ALA A 52 18.67 -1.80 -14.02
CA ALA A 52 17.47 -1.45 -13.28
C ALA A 52 16.20 -1.70 -14.11
N ALA A 53 16.19 -1.36 -15.39
CA ALA A 53 15.09 -1.66 -16.31
C ALA A 53 14.88 -3.18 -16.46
N ALA A 54 15.96 -3.94 -16.66
CA ALA A 54 15.89 -5.40 -16.71
C ALA A 54 15.39 -6.03 -15.41
N LEU A 55 15.81 -5.47 -14.26
CA LEU A 55 15.30 -5.88 -12.95
C LEU A 55 13.81 -5.59 -12.81
N ALA A 56 13.34 -4.43 -13.28
CA ALA A 56 11.94 -4.05 -13.23
C ALA A 56 11.07 -5.01 -14.08
N GLU A 57 11.51 -5.36 -15.29
CA GLU A 57 10.84 -6.33 -16.16
C GLU A 57 10.83 -7.74 -15.55
N ALA A 58 11.92 -8.17 -14.91
CA ALA A 58 12.04 -9.50 -14.34
C ALA A 58 11.34 -9.64 -12.96
N LEU A 59 11.11 -8.53 -12.25
CA LEU A 59 10.65 -8.53 -10.86
C LEU A 59 9.44 -9.46 -10.59
N PRO A 60 8.37 -9.45 -11.41
CA PRO A 60 7.22 -10.33 -11.19
C PRO A 60 7.57 -11.83 -11.26
N ALA A 61 8.54 -12.19 -12.10
CA ALA A 61 8.96 -13.57 -12.31
C ALA A 61 10.05 -14.05 -11.32
N LEU A 62 10.78 -13.12 -10.69
CA LEU A 62 11.86 -13.44 -9.75
C LEU A 62 11.36 -13.97 -8.39
N GLY A 63 10.06 -13.85 -8.11
CA GLY A 63 9.48 -14.33 -6.84
C GLY A 63 9.98 -13.58 -5.60
N ILE A 64 10.55 -12.39 -5.78
CA ILE A 64 11.03 -11.54 -4.68
C ILE A 64 9.80 -11.08 -3.89
N GLY A 65 9.69 -11.54 -2.66
CA GLY A 65 8.61 -11.14 -1.76
C GLY A 65 8.89 -9.78 -1.12
N GLU A 66 7.84 -9.02 -0.89
CA GLU A 66 7.89 -7.83 -0.03
C GLU A 66 8.20 -8.24 1.41
N LEU A 67 9.16 -7.59 2.06
CA LEU A 67 9.71 -7.99 3.36
C LEU A 67 8.62 -8.00 4.43
N GLN A 68 7.73 -7.00 4.44
CA GLN A 68 6.58 -6.96 5.36
C GLN A 68 5.72 -8.22 5.24
N LYS A 69 5.48 -8.68 4.00
CA LYS A 69 4.69 -9.89 3.71
C LYS A 69 5.44 -11.15 4.14
N VAL A 70 6.72 -11.27 3.81
CA VAL A 70 7.57 -12.42 4.18
C VAL A 70 7.69 -12.57 5.70
N LEU A 71 7.86 -11.45 6.43
CA LEU A 71 7.88 -11.44 7.89
C LEU A 71 6.52 -11.85 8.49
N HIS A 72 5.44 -11.30 7.93
CA HIS A 72 4.08 -11.64 8.36
C HIS A 72 3.77 -13.14 8.18
N GLU A 73 4.09 -13.68 7.00
CA GLU A 73 3.90 -15.10 6.64
C GLU A 73 4.86 -16.04 7.38
N ARG A 74 5.85 -15.50 8.12
CA ARG A 74 6.89 -16.24 8.87
C ARG A 74 7.72 -17.16 7.97
N THR A 75 7.97 -16.72 6.74
CA THR A 75 8.76 -17.45 5.74
C THR A 75 10.18 -16.91 5.60
N LEU A 76 10.53 -15.88 6.38
CA LEU A 76 11.85 -15.23 6.35
C LEU A 76 12.99 -16.18 6.75
N HIS A 77 14.05 -16.21 5.96
CA HIS A 77 15.29 -16.93 6.29
C HIS A 77 16.52 -16.19 5.76
N VAL A 78 17.67 -16.43 6.40
CA VAL A 78 18.97 -15.89 5.96
C VAL A 78 19.32 -16.42 4.57
N GLY A 79 19.82 -15.56 3.70
CA GLY A 79 20.11 -15.84 2.29
C GLY A 79 18.93 -15.56 1.34
N GLN A 80 17.73 -15.28 1.87
CA GLN A 80 16.57 -14.93 1.06
C GLN A 80 16.72 -13.52 0.46
N VAL A 81 16.32 -13.34 -0.79
CA VAL A 81 16.18 -12.02 -1.41
C VAL A 81 14.78 -11.48 -1.18
N VAL A 82 14.69 -10.25 -0.66
CA VAL A 82 13.45 -9.55 -0.36
C VAL A 82 13.46 -8.14 -0.96
N GLY A 83 12.28 -7.63 -1.30
CA GLY A 83 12.04 -6.23 -1.61
C GLY A 83 11.47 -5.53 -0.38
N ILE A 84 11.76 -4.25 -0.18
CA ILE A 84 11.09 -3.44 0.83
C ILE A 84 10.99 -1.99 0.38
N GLU A 85 9.79 -1.43 0.42
CA GLU A 85 9.52 -0.03 0.14
C GLU A 85 9.07 0.71 1.40
N GLN A 86 9.89 1.64 1.89
CA GLN A 86 9.54 2.57 2.97
C GLN A 86 10.57 3.70 3.10
N ALA A 87 10.38 4.60 4.06
CA ALA A 87 11.38 5.59 4.40
C ALA A 87 12.53 5.01 5.23
N PHE A 88 13.77 5.27 4.81
CA PHE A 88 14.99 4.89 5.52
C PHE A 88 15.82 6.12 5.88
N ASN A 89 16.50 6.05 7.02
CA ASN A 89 17.54 7.02 7.37
C ASN A 89 18.85 6.58 6.74
N PHE A 90 19.39 7.39 5.84
CA PHE A 90 20.69 7.18 5.23
C PHE A 90 21.75 8.05 5.91
N ARG A 91 22.92 7.47 6.16
CA ARG A 91 24.06 8.19 6.74
C ARG A 91 25.35 7.72 6.13
N ARG A 92 26.19 8.68 5.75
CA ARG A 92 27.57 8.39 5.37
C ARG A 92 28.42 8.09 6.59
N ALA A 93 29.00 6.90 6.67
CA ALA A 93 29.87 6.46 7.77
C ALA A 93 31.34 6.83 7.50
N ARG A 94 31.64 8.14 7.48
CA ARG A 94 32.98 8.66 7.14
C ARG A 94 34.08 8.12 8.07
N GLU A 95 33.72 7.79 9.30
CA GLU A 95 34.61 7.18 10.28
C GLU A 95 35.09 5.77 9.88
N ARG A 96 34.43 5.12 8.91
CA ARG A 96 34.80 3.81 8.37
C ARG A 96 35.34 3.87 6.94
N ASP A 97 35.65 5.06 6.43
CA ASP A 97 36.21 5.22 5.08
C ASP A 97 37.57 4.52 4.97
N ARG A 98 37.75 3.75 3.90
CA ARG A 98 39.00 3.12 3.50
C ARG A 98 39.21 3.32 1.99
N THR A 99 40.42 3.11 1.49
CA THR A 99 40.68 3.20 0.05
C THR A 99 39.78 2.22 -0.71
N GLY A 100 38.93 2.74 -1.60
CA GLY A 100 37.96 1.95 -2.35
C GLY A 100 36.69 1.56 -1.58
N ASP A 101 36.64 1.78 -0.26
CA ASP A 101 35.48 1.48 0.57
C ASP A 101 34.93 2.71 1.29
N LYS A 102 33.69 3.03 0.95
CA LYS A 102 33.08 4.31 1.19
C LYS A 102 31.65 4.10 1.72
N PRO A 103 31.49 3.57 2.95
CA PRO A 103 30.23 3.01 3.42
C PRO A 103 29.14 4.06 3.67
N VAL A 104 27.93 3.72 3.26
CA VAL A 104 26.68 4.40 3.53
C VAL A 104 25.78 3.41 4.27
N ASP A 105 25.39 3.78 5.48
CA ASP A 105 24.45 3.02 6.29
C ASP A 105 23.03 3.45 5.98
N PHE A 106 22.12 2.49 5.99
CA PHE A 106 20.69 2.74 6.05
C PHE A 106 20.09 2.00 7.23
N HIS A 107 19.08 2.60 7.86
CA HIS A 107 18.28 1.94 8.88
C HIS A 107 16.87 2.51 8.95
N ALA A 108 15.93 1.68 9.40
CA ALA A 108 14.57 2.10 9.71
C ALA A 108 13.91 1.10 10.65
N ARG A 109 12.87 1.53 11.37
CA ARG A 109 11.89 0.60 11.93
C ARG A 109 10.94 0.16 10.83
N LEU A 110 10.50 -1.08 10.85
CA LEU A 110 9.55 -1.59 9.87
C LEU A 110 8.22 -0.86 10.04
N ASN A 111 7.68 -0.36 8.94
CA ASN A 111 6.51 0.50 8.93
C ASN A 111 5.18 -0.24 9.24
N THR A 112 5.21 -1.58 9.31
CA THR A 112 4.10 -2.45 9.73
C THR A 112 4.31 -3.10 11.10
N ASP A 113 5.53 -3.08 11.65
CA ASP A 113 5.86 -3.58 12.98
C ASP A 113 7.05 -2.81 13.57
N GLU A 114 6.76 -1.87 14.46
CA GLU A 114 7.78 -0.98 15.04
C GLU A 114 8.82 -1.71 15.91
N ASN A 115 8.57 -2.97 16.28
CA ASN A 115 9.54 -3.78 17.03
C ASN A 115 10.66 -4.31 16.12
N VAL A 116 10.46 -4.32 14.81
CA VAL A 116 11.45 -4.80 13.85
C VAL A 116 12.27 -3.62 13.35
N THR A 117 13.59 -3.71 13.48
CA THR A 117 14.56 -2.77 12.92
C THR A 117 15.25 -3.40 11.72
N ILE A 118 15.30 -2.66 10.63
CA ILE A 118 15.99 -3.04 9.40
C ILE A 118 17.21 -2.15 9.26
N SER A 119 18.35 -2.76 8.92
CA SER A 119 19.59 -2.04 8.67
C SER A 119 20.40 -2.68 7.55
N GLY A 120 21.40 -1.94 7.08
CA GLY A 120 22.40 -2.46 6.18
C GLY A 120 23.39 -1.38 5.77
N THR A 121 24.38 -1.79 5.00
CA THR A 121 25.44 -0.92 4.51
C THR A 121 25.72 -1.20 3.05
N PHE A 122 26.03 -0.15 2.29
CA PHE A 122 26.56 -0.29 0.93
C PHE A 122 27.67 0.73 0.65
N ASN A 123 28.46 0.45 -0.38
CA ASN A 123 29.57 1.31 -0.76
C ASN A 123 29.12 2.39 -1.74
N SER A 124 29.40 3.65 -1.42
CA SER A 124 29.00 4.80 -2.25
C SER A 124 29.64 4.85 -3.63
N SER A 125 30.72 4.11 -3.87
CA SER A 125 31.34 3.99 -5.20
C SER A 125 30.38 3.41 -6.24
N ARG A 126 29.30 2.76 -5.77
CA ARG A 126 28.25 2.13 -6.58
C ARG A 126 26.95 2.96 -6.64
N LEU A 127 27.01 4.25 -6.26
CA LEU A 127 25.89 5.18 -6.47
C LEU A 127 25.80 5.57 -7.94
N VAL A 128 24.59 5.60 -8.49
CA VAL A 128 24.36 5.83 -9.92
C VAL A 128 24.39 7.31 -10.28
N VAL A 129 23.97 8.19 -9.37
CA VAL A 129 23.93 9.64 -9.60
C VAL A 129 25.07 10.32 -8.83
N GLN A 130 25.90 11.13 -9.51
CA GLN A 130 27.01 11.85 -8.86
C GLN A 130 26.54 12.81 -7.75
N SER A 131 25.33 13.35 -7.86
CA SER A 131 24.69 14.15 -6.80
C SER A 131 24.14 13.30 -5.64
N ALA A 132 23.96 11.98 -5.78
CA ALA A 132 23.50 11.10 -4.71
C ALA A 132 24.60 10.83 -3.66
N ALA A 133 25.88 10.87 -4.02
CA ALA A 133 26.99 10.64 -3.09
C ALA A 133 27.13 11.76 -2.03
N GLY A 134 26.69 12.98 -2.35
CA GLY A 134 26.58 14.09 -1.41
C GLY A 134 25.21 14.19 -0.71
N ASN A 135 24.14 13.64 -1.31
CA ASN A 135 22.75 13.92 -0.94
C ASN A 135 21.94 12.74 -0.40
N LEU A 136 22.43 11.48 -0.44
CA LEU A 136 21.74 10.36 0.19
C LEU A 136 22.00 10.36 1.70
N SER A 137 21.48 11.39 2.35
CA SER A 137 21.51 11.60 3.79
C SER A 137 20.09 11.92 4.28
N GLY A 138 19.87 11.63 5.56
CA GLY A 138 18.59 11.87 6.21
C GLY A 138 17.54 10.82 5.84
N ARG A 139 16.30 11.12 6.19
CA ARG A 139 15.15 10.23 5.99
C ARG A 139 14.62 10.37 4.57
N ARG A 140 14.65 9.30 3.77
CA ARG A 140 14.19 9.29 2.37
C ARG A 140 13.38 8.02 2.05
N PRO A 141 12.31 8.10 1.25
CA PRO A 141 11.67 6.91 0.70
C PRO A 141 12.66 6.17 -0.21
N ALA A 142 12.69 4.84 -0.10
CA ALA A 142 13.46 3.98 -0.98
C ALA A 142 12.78 2.62 -1.10
N TYR A 143 12.80 2.07 -2.31
CA TYR A 143 12.63 0.66 -2.57
C TYR A 143 13.99 -0.02 -2.59
N ILE A 144 14.21 -0.93 -1.64
CA ILE A 144 15.46 -1.69 -1.50
C ILE A 144 15.18 -3.14 -1.86
N ILE A 145 15.98 -3.70 -2.78
CA ILE A 145 16.04 -5.15 -3.00
C ILE A 145 17.38 -5.62 -2.43
N GLY A 146 17.32 -6.55 -1.48
CA GLY A 146 18.50 -7.01 -0.77
C GLY A 146 18.40 -8.45 -0.29
N THR A 147 19.55 -9.03 -0.01
CA THR A 147 19.66 -10.37 0.60
C THR A 147 19.66 -10.22 2.11
N VAL A 148 18.85 -11.03 2.81
CA VAL A 148 18.85 -11.11 4.27
C VAL A 148 20.17 -11.75 4.72
N THR A 149 21.00 -11.00 5.44
CA THR A 149 22.30 -11.49 5.96
C THR A 149 22.23 -11.90 7.42
N ALA A 150 21.33 -11.30 8.19
CA ALA A 150 21.09 -11.66 9.59
C ALA A 150 19.64 -11.38 9.99
N TRP A 151 19.08 -12.22 10.87
CA TRP A 151 17.76 -12.06 11.45
C TRP A 151 17.71 -12.71 12.84
N ASP A 152 17.39 -11.93 13.88
CA ASP A 152 17.30 -12.41 15.28
C ASP A 152 15.87 -12.34 15.87
N GLY A 153 14.87 -11.94 15.07
CA GLY A 153 13.50 -11.69 15.52
C GLY A 153 13.16 -10.21 15.74
N VAL A 154 14.18 -9.36 15.87
CA VAL A 154 14.06 -7.92 16.16
C VAL A 154 14.88 -7.10 15.17
N ASN A 155 16.11 -7.51 14.88
CA ASN A 155 17.05 -6.86 13.99
C ASN A 155 17.21 -7.68 12.72
N LEU A 156 16.99 -7.03 11.58
CA LEU A 156 17.13 -7.58 10.25
C LEU A 156 18.21 -6.83 9.49
N GLU A 157 19.25 -7.54 9.06
CA GLU A 157 20.31 -6.97 8.24
C GLU A 157 20.11 -7.34 6.77
N LEU A 158 20.15 -6.34 5.90
CA LEU A 158 20.09 -6.48 4.45
C LEU A 158 21.41 -6.11 3.81
N ARG A 159 21.88 -6.96 2.90
CA ARG A 159 22.87 -6.60 1.89
C ARG A 159 22.13 -6.16 0.62
N PRO A 160 22.09 -4.85 0.30
CA PRO A 160 21.34 -4.38 -0.86
C PRO A 160 22.04 -4.75 -2.17
N ALA A 161 21.24 -5.17 -3.15
CA ALA A 161 21.63 -5.28 -4.55
C ALA A 161 21.11 -4.06 -5.37
N PHE A 162 19.99 -3.48 -4.95
CA PHE A 162 19.39 -2.27 -5.52
C PHE A 162 18.81 -1.41 -4.40
N ALA A 163 18.92 -0.08 -4.54
CA ALA A 163 18.12 0.87 -3.78
C ALA A 163 17.74 2.06 -4.69
N GLY A 164 16.48 2.46 -4.69
CA GLY A 164 15.99 3.49 -5.61
C GLY A 164 14.52 3.83 -5.41
N VAL A 165 13.90 4.42 -6.42
CA VAL A 165 12.44 4.64 -6.48
C VAL A 165 11.81 3.55 -7.33
N ARG A 166 10.69 3.00 -6.86
CA ARG A 166 9.81 2.14 -7.66
C ARG A 166 8.61 2.95 -8.12
N SER A 167 8.20 2.76 -9.37
CA SER A 167 6.96 3.33 -9.90
C SER A 167 6.18 2.28 -10.65
N LEU A 168 4.87 2.27 -10.45
CA LEU A 168 3.93 1.42 -11.19
C LEU A 168 3.28 2.27 -12.28
N ILE A 169 3.39 1.81 -13.52
CA ILE A 169 2.93 2.51 -14.71
C ILE A 169 1.72 1.75 -15.27
N GLU A 170 0.54 2.39 -15.23
CA GLU A 170 -0.73 1.85 -15.79
C GLU A 170 -1.05 2.41 -17.19
N ASP A 171 -0.47 3.55 -17.57
CA ASP A 171 -0.75 4.27 -18.81
C ASP A 171 0.54 4.91 -19.36
N GLU A 172 0.90 4.60 -20.62
CA GLU A 172 2.13 5.11 -21.25
C GLU A 172 2.09 6.63 -21.45
N GLU A 173 0.93 7.26 -21.65
CA GLU A 173 0.84 8.72 -21.79
C GLU A 173 1.12 9.41 -20.45
N LEU A 174 0.59 8.88 -19.34
CA LEU A 174 0.87 9.40 -17.98
C LEU A 174 2.30 9.08 -17.51
N ALA A 175 2.86 7.98 -17.98
CA ALA A 175 4.26 7.60 -17.72
C ALA A 175 5.25 8.61 -18.28
N VAL A 176 4.99 9.15 -19.47
CA VAL A 176 5.81 10.19 -20.12
C VAL A 176 5.86 11.46 -19.25
N TYR A 177 4.81 11.73 -18.47
CA TYR A 177 4.77 12.84 -17.50
C TYR A 177 5.28 12.48 -16.10
N GLY A 178 5.80 11.26 -15.89
CA GLY A 178 6.32 10.81 -14.60
C GLY A 178 5.24 10.60 -13.53
N ILE A 179 3.98 10.42 -13.93
CA ILE A 179 2.86 10.22 -13.00
C ILE A 179 2.71 8.71 -12.75
N ALA A 180 3.23 8.22 -11.62
CA ALA A 180 2.99 6.86 -11.17
C ALA A 180 1.49 6.64 -10.90
N SER A 181 0.95 5.47 -11.26
CA SER A 181 -0.45 5.14 -11.01
C SER A 181 -0.70 5.08 -9.51
N LYS A 182 -1.63 5.90 -9.00
CA LYS A 182 -2.07 5.79 -7.61
C LYS A 182 -2.82 4.47 -7.43
N ARG A 183 -2.27 3.57 -6.60
CA ARG A 183 -2.96 2.33 -6.20
C ARG A 183 -4.05 2.57 -5.18
N ARG A 184 -3.90 3.62 -4.39
CA ARG A 184 -4.92 4.07 -3.48
C ARG A 184 -6.03 4.77 -4.28
N VAL A 185 -7.22 4.19 -4.23
CA VAL A 185 -8.46 4.83 -4.65
C VAL A 185 -9.03 5.57 -3.44
N TYR A 186 -9.42 6.82 -3.65
CA TYR A 186 -10.09 7.62 -2.63
C TYR A 186 -11.61 7.54 -2.75
N PRO A 187 -12.36 7.75 -1.65
CA PRO A 187 -13.81 7.57 -1.64
C PRO A 187 -14.56 8.54 -2.57
N ASP A 188 -13.99 9.73 -2.81
CA ASP A 188 -14.51 10.75 -3.73
C ASP A 188 -14.42 10.35 -5.20
N GLU A 189 -13.62 9.33 -5.54
CA GLU A 189 -13.52 8.76 -6.88
C GLU A 189 -14.63 7.72 -7.20
N VAL A 190 -15.40 7.30 -6.19
CA VAL A 190 -16.44 6.28 -6.34
C VAL A 190 -17.77 6.94 -6.66
N ASP A 191 -18.36 6.58 -7.81
CA ASP A 191 -19.58 7.21 -8.33
C ASP A 191 -20.75 7.12 -7.33
N GLN A 192 -20.91 5.95 -6.68
CA GLN A 192 -21.96 5.72 -5.68
C GLN A 192 -21.80 6.59 -4.41
N PHE A 193 -20.63 7.18 -4.17
CA PHE A 193 -20.35 8.02 -3.02
C PHE A 193 -20.41 9.52 -3.34
N ALA A 194 -20.79 9.91 -4.57
CA ALA A 194 -20.81 11.30 -5.01
C ALA A 194 -21.71 12.25 -4.17
N GLY A 195 -22.65 11.70 -3.39
CA GLY A 195 -23.48 12.49 -2.46
C GLY A 195 -22.79 12.85 -1.14
N ALA A 196 -21.64 12.24 -0.83
CA ALA A 196 -20.89 12.50 0.39
C ALA A 196 -19.92 13.66 0.21
N ASP A 197 -19.84 14.54 1.22
CA ASP A 197 -18.90 15.65 1.25
C ASP A 197 -17.68 15.29 2.10
N PHE A 198 -16.63 14.76 1.47
CA PHE A 198 -15.39 14.35 2.15
C PHE A 198 -14.49 15.52 2.58
N HIS A 199 -14.81 16.76 2.19
CA HIS A 199 -14.05 17.95 2.58
C HIS A 199 -14.62 18.61 3.85
N ARG A 200 -15.86 18.30 4.20
CA ARG A 200 -16.49 18.80 5.41
C ARG A 200 -15.94 18.09 6.65
N PRO A 201 -15.58 18.81 7.73
CA PRO A 201 -15.12 18.18 8.98
C PRO A 201 -16.15 17.20 9.56
N ALA A 202 -15.64 16.14 10.20
CA ALA A 202 -16.44 15.13 10.87
C ALA A 202 -17.41 15.74 11.88
N ASN A 203 -18.70 15.46 11.72
CA ASN A 203 -19.70 15.75 12.74
C ASN A 203 -19.59 14.71 13.86
N GLN A 204 -19.32 15.14 15.08
CA GLN A 204 -19.21 14.23 16.24
C GLN A 204 -20.49 13.41 16.46
N ASN A 205 -21.66 13.96 16.14
CA ASN A 205 -22.92 13.23 16.25
C ASN A 205 -23.01 12.09 15.22
N ASP A 206 -22.50 12.29 14.01
CA ASP A 206 -22.48 11.26 12.98
C ASP A 206 -21.46 10.15 13.32
N LEU A 207 -20.30 10.51 13.90
CA LEU A 207 -19.35 9.53 14.43
C LEU A 207 -19.93 8.72 15.60
N HIS A 208 -20.65 9.37 16.52
CA HIS A 208 -21.36 8.67 17.61
C HIS A 208 -22.44 7.73 17.08
N ALA A 209 -23.23 8.18 16.11
CA ALA A 209 -24.24 7.35 15.44
C ALA A 209 -23.59 6.15 14.73
N LEU A 210 -22.45 6.36 14.07
CA LEU A 210 -21.70 5.28 13.43
C LEU A 210 -21.19 4.26 14.45
N LEU A 211 -20.62 4.70 15.58
CA LEU A 211 -20.14 3.79 16.64
C LEU A 211 -21.28 3.00 17.30
N ALA A 212 -22.52 3.48 17.22
CA ALA A 212 -23.72 2.75 17.65
C ALA A 212 -24.29 1.80 16.59
N THR A 213 -23.80 1.86 15.34
CA THR A 213 -24.29 1.06 14.22
C THR A 213 -23.51 -0.25 14.11
N SER A 214 -24.18 -1.40 14.17
CA SER A 214 -23.51 -2.72 14.13
C SER A 214 -22.73 -2.95 12.83
N GLU A 215 -21.73 -3.83 12.87
CA GLU A 215 -20.94 -4.21 11.68
C GLU A 215 -21.84 -4.73 10.56
N GLU A 216 -22.83 -5.57 10.89
CA GLU A 216 -23.83 -6.07 9.96
C GLU A 216 -24.67 -4.94 9.34
N ALA A 217 -25.07 -3.94 10.13
CA ALA A 217 -25.83 -2.80 9.61
C ALA A 217 -24.97 -1.93 8.66
N VAL A 218 -23.69 -1.71 8.98
CA VAL A 218 -22.74 -1.02 8.09
C VAL A 218 -22.57 -1.81 6.78
N LYS A 219 -22.31 -3.12 6.87
CA LYS A 219 -22.17 -4.03 5.72
C LYS A 219 -23.40 -3.98 4.80
N ASN A 220 -24.60 -4.10 5.38
CA ASN A 220 -25.86 -4.03 4.64
C ASN A 220 -26.10 -2.65 4.01
N ALA A 221 -25.74 -1.57 4.70
CA ALA A 221 -25.85 -0.23 4.15
C ALA A 221 -24.93 -0.04 2.94
N PHE A 222 -23.67 -0.46 3.02
CA PHE A 222 -22.76 -0.43 1.87
C PHE A 222 -23.25 -1.31 0.72
N ALA A 223 -23.74 -2.52 0.99
CA ALA A 223 -24.33 -3.37 -0.04
C ALA A 223 -25.48 -2.66 -0.76
N SER A 224 -26.39 -2.03 0.00
CA SER A 224 -27.50 -1.23 -0.56
C SER A 224 -27.00 -0.05 -1.42
N ILE A 225 -26.03 0.72 -0.93
CA ILE A 225 -25.44 1.88 -1.63
C ILE A 225 -24.77 1.45 -2.95
N ILE A 226 -24.05 0.33 -2.94
CA ILE A 226 -23.40 -0.25 -4.11
C ILE A 226 -24.45 -0.85 -5.09
N GLY A 227 -25.63 -1.17 -4.58
CA GLY A 227 -26.70 -1.86 -5.28
C GLY A 227 -26.48 -3.37 -5.38
N GLU A 228 -25.77 -3.96 -4.41
CA GLU A 228 -25.52 -5.39 -4.29
C GLU A 228 -26.72 -6.11 -3.66
N PRO A 229 -27.47 -6.94 -4.41
CA PRO A 229 -28.68 -7.59 -3.90
C PRO A 229 -28.41 -8.74 -2.93
N TYR A 230 -27.21 -9.33 -2.97
CA TYR A 230 -26.89 -10.50 -2.16
C TYR A 230 -25.77 -10.20 -1.16
N VAL A 231 -26.13 -10.16 0.11
CA VAL A 231 -25.18 -10.02 1.22
C VAL A 231 -24.93 -11.41 1.82
N PRO A 232 -23.70 -11.97 1.71
CA PRO A 232 -23.41 -13.28 2.26
C PRO A 232 -23.46 -13.25 3.79
N LYS A 233 -23.87 -14.37 4.39
CA LYS A 233 -23.78 -14.59 5.84
C LYS A 233 -22.33 -14.87 6.23
N ASP A 234 -21.91 -14.35 7.38
CA ASP A 234 -20.56 -14.51 7.88
C ASP A 234 -20.27 -15.99 8.21
N TRP A 235 -19.12 -16.48 7.77
CA TRP A 235 -18.67 -17.84 8.07
C TRP A 235 -17.14 -17.90 8.19
N GLY A 236 -16.63 -18.80 9.04
CA GLY A 236 -15.24 -18.75 9.53
C GLY A 236 -14.11 -18.90 8.49
N GLY A 237 -14.42 -19.20 7.23
CA GLY A 237 -13.45 -19.30 6.13
C GLY A 237 -13.60 -18.23 5.05
N GLU A 238 -14.41 -17.19 5.29
CA GLU A 238 -14.54 -16.10 4.33
C GLU A 238 -13.22 -15.34 4.14
N LYS A 239 -13.00 -14.91 2.89
CA LYS A 239 -11.82 -14.16 2.49
C LYS A 239 -12.06 -12.65 2.53
N SER A 240 -13.31 -12.25 2.29
CA SER A 240 -13.85 -10.91 2.40
C SER A 240 -15.28 -11.00 2.93
N ASP A 241 -15.75 -9.93 3.57
CA ASP A 241 -17.10 -9.85 4.14
C ASP A 241 -18.16 -9.57 3.05
N LEU A 242 -17.77 -8.89 1.97
CA LEU A 242 -18.60 -8.63 0.79
C LEU A 242 -17.75 -8.62 -0.48
N TYR A 243 -18.19 -9.37 -1.49
CA TYR A 243 -17.68 -9.26 -2.85
C TYR A 243 -18.77 -8.67 -3.75
N SER A 244 -18.44 -7.67 -4.57
CA SER A 244 -19.38 -7.08 -5.51
C SER A 244 -18.69 -6.69 -6.81
N SER A 245 -19.37 -6.90 -7.94
CA SER A 245 -18.93 -6.39 -9.23
C SER A 245 -19.53 -5.03 -9.58
N ARG A 246 -20.34 -4.42 -8.71
CA ARG A 246 -21.23 -3.30 -9.10
C ARG A 246 -20.68 -1.92 -8.78
N LEU A 247 -19.58 -1.82 -8.04
CA LEU A 247 -18.95 -0.54 -7.75
C LEU A 247 -18.47 0.14 -9.04
N ARG A 248 -18.61 1.46 -9.13
CA ARG A 248 -18.12 2.24 -10.25
C ARG A 248 -17.13 3.31 -9.80
N ILE A 249 -16.06 3.47 -10.57
CA ILE A 249 -15.03 4.47 -10.38
C ILE A 249 -14.91 5.23 -11.69
N HIS A 250 -15.22 6.52 -11.70
CA HIS A 250 -15.23 7.37 -12.90
C HIS A 250 -16.05 6.73 -14.04
N GLY A 251 -17.23 6.18 -13.73
CA GLY A 251 -18.11 5.51 -14.69
C GLY A 251 -17.72 4.09 -15.07
N ARG A 252 -16.51 3.61 -14.73
CA ARG A 252 -16.06 2.23 -15.01
C ARG A 252 -16.49 1.31 -13.88
N GLN A 253 -17.13 0.18 -14.24
CA GLN A 253 -17.44 -0.89 -13.31
C GLN A 253 -16.16 -1.63 -12.87
N VAL A 254 -16.00 -1.84 -11.56
CA VAL A 254 -14.81 -2.44 -10.94
C VAL A 254 -15.24 -3.52 -9.95
N SER A 255 -14.61 -4.70 -10.06
CA SER A 255 -14.80 -5.78 -9.09
C SER A 255 -14.16 -5.42 -7.74
N THR A 256 -14.90 -5.64 -6.65
CA THR A 256 -14.50 -5.22 -5.30
C THR A 256 -14.67 -6.31 -4.27
N ALA A 257 -13.73 -6.37 -3.33
CA ALA A 257 -13.83 -7.19 -2.13
C ALA A 257 -13.63 -6.30 -0.91
N TRP A 258 -14.43 -6.51 0.13
CA TRP A 258 -14.54 -5.65 1.29
C TRP A 258 -14.20 -6.39 2.56
N LEU A 259 -13.43 -5.74 3.43
CA LEU A 259 -13.20 -6.13 4.81
C LEU A 259 -13.83 -5.04 5.70
N PHE A 260 -14.98 -5.33 6.29
CA PHE A 260 -15.67 -4.51 7.26
C PHE A 260 -15.15 -4.83 8.67
N LYS A 261 -14.90 -3.78 9.45
CA LYS A 261 -14.59 -3.89 10.88
C LYS A 261 -15.41 -2.86 11.63
N GLY A 262 -16.50 -3.30 12.22
CA GLY A 262 -17.48 -2.47 12.89
C GLY A 262 -17.13 -2.13 14.34
N PRO A 263 -18.11 -1.66 15.13
CA PRO A 263 -17.90 -1.06 16.45
C PRO A 263 -17.51 -2.05 17.55
N GLY A 264 -17.45 -3.35 17.26
CA GLY A 264 -16.83 -4.33 18.17
C GLY A 264 -15.36 -4.00 18.49
N PHE A 265 -14.76 -3.07 17.73
CA PHE A 265 -13.46 -2.50 17.98
C PHE A 265 -13.53 -0.95 17.95
N PRO A 266 -14.07 -0.28 18.97
CA PRO A 266 -14.35 1.17 18.94
C PRO A 266 -13.09 1.99 19.29
N ARG A 267 -11.96 1.64 18.68
CA ARG A 267 -10.64 2.24 18.91
C ARG A 267 -9.83 2.19 17.61
N PRO A 268 -8.75 2.98 17.47
CA PRO A 268 -7.98 3.00 16.23
C PRO A 268 -7.57 1.59 15.76
N MET A 269 -7.84 1.27 14.50
CA MET A 269 -7.56 -0.03 13.93
C MET A 269 -6.06 -0.24 13.77
N THR A 270 -5.55 -1.25 14.48
CA THR A 270 -4.17 -1.71 14.42
C THR A 270 -4.09 -3.02 13.66
N VAL A 271 -2.89 -3.44 13.22
CA VAL A 271 -2.68 -4.73 12.55
C VAL A 271 -3.21 -5.91 13.39
N LYS A 272 -3.13 -5.82 14.72
CA LYS A 272 -3.66 -6.83 15.66
C LYS A 272 -5.19 -6.95 15.64
N ALA A 273 -5.90 -5.90 15.21
CA ALA A 273 -7.35 -5.91 15.09
C ALA A 273 -7.81 -6.75 13.88
N LEU A 274 -6.93 -6.98 12.91
CA LEU A 274 -7.20 -7.66 11.65
C LEU A 274 -6.82 -9.15 11.72
N GLY A 275 -7.09 -9.75 12.89
CA GLY A 275 -6.76 -11.14 13.21
C GLY A 275 -5.29 -11.37 13.62
N LYS A 276 -4.87 -12.64 13.69
CA LYS A 276 -3.53 -13.00 14.19
C LYS A 276 -2.48 -12.47 13.22
N ASN A 277 -1.75 -11.45 13.65
CA ASN A 277 -0.75 -10.72 12.85
C ASN A 277 -1.31 -9.93 11.65
N GLY A 278 -2.63 -9.80 11.45
CA GLY A 278 -3.21 -9.14 10.26
C GLY A 278 -3.61 -10.10 9.13
N ASP A 279 -3.90 -11.37 9.44
CA ASP A 279 -4.24 -12.41 8.45
C ASP A 279 -5.47 -12.07 7.59
N GLN A 280 -6.38 -11.24 8.09
CA GLN A 280 -7.55 -10.80 7.33
C GLN A 280 -7.18 -9.95 6.11
N ILE A 281 -6.12 -9.14 6.17
CA ILE A 281 -5.61 -8.42 4.98
C ILE A 281 -5.09 -9.43 3.96
N VAL A 282 -4.38 -10.47 4.39
CA VAL A 282 -3.86 -11.51 3.47
C VAL A 282 -4.99 -12.21 2.74
N ARG A 283 -6.04 -12.56 3.48
CA ARG A 283 -7.25 -13.18 2.93
C ARG A 283 -7.94 -12.25 1.93
N LEU A 284 -8.10 -10.97 2.28
CA LEU A 284 -8.66 -9.96 1.39
C LEU A 284 -7.86 -9.86 0.08
N PHE A 285 -6.52 -9.83 0.16
CA PHE A 285 -5.64 -9.79 -1.02
C PHE A 285 -5.57 -11.10 -1.81
N SER A 286 -6.15 -12.19 -1.30
CA SER A 286 -6.33 -13.44 -2.04
C SER A 286 -7.63 -13.49 -2.86
N GLU A 287 -8.49 -12.46 -2.75
CA GLU A 287 -9.71 -12.35 -3.54
C GLU A 287 -9.40 -11.93 -4.99
N PRO A 288 -10.23 -12.34 -5.97
CA PRO A 288 -10.09 -11.94 -7.37
C PRO A 288 -10.86 -10.62 -7.66
N ALA A 289 -10.59 -9.55 -6.91
CA ALA A 289 -11.25 -8.24 -7.05
C ALA A 289 -10.28 -7.10 -7.42
N GLU A 290 -10.53 -6.37 -8.49
CA GLU A 290 -9.68 -5.25 -8.94
C GLU A 290 -9.39 -4.21 -7.83
N LEU A 291 -10.38 -3.90 -6.98
CA LEU A 291 -10.25 -3.01 -5.82
C LEU A 291 -10.53 -3.74 -4.49
N LEU A 292 -9.61 -3.62 -3.54
CA LEU A 292 -9.74 -4.19 -2.21
C LEU A 292 -10.00 -3.10 -1.17
N VAL A 293 -11.10 -3.20 -0.44
CA VAL A 293 -11.57 -2.15 0.44
C VAL A 293 -11.46 -2.60 1.90
N LEU A 294 -10.81 -1.78 2.72
CA LEU A 294 -10.82 -1.92 4.16
C LEU A 294 -11.68 -0.81 4.75
N GLN A 295 -12.77 -1.17 5.44
CA GLN A 295 -13.66 -0.24 6.11
C GLN A 295 -13.55 -0.41 7.61
N HIS A 296 -13.48 0.71 8.34
CA HIS A 296 -13.54 0.72 9.80
C HIS A 296 -14.33 1.91 10.35
N CYS A 297 -14.96 1.73 11.52
CA CYS A 297 -15.76 2.78 12.17
C CYS A 297 -14.94 3.81 12.98
N HIS A 298 -13.62 3.65 13.06
CA HIS A 298 -12.70 4.56 13.74
C HIS A 298 -11.50 4.88 12.83
N ALA A 299 -10.58 5.73 13.30
CA ALA A 299 -9.30 5.98 12.65
C ALA A 299 -8.53 4.67 12.32
N VAL A 300 -7.89 4.65 11.16
CA VAL A 300 -7.01 3.54 10.73
C VAL A 300 -5.55 3.93 10.95
N THR A 301 -4.79 3.10 11.65
CA THR A 301 -3.38 3.42 11.93
C THR A 301 -2.49 3.32 10.70
N SER A 302 -1.40 4.08 10.67
CA SER A 302 -0.43 4.05 9.57
C SER A 302 0.14 2.65 9.30
N ALA A 303 0.32 1.81 10.33
CA ALA A 303 0.79 0.44 10.17
C ALA A 303 -0.17 -0.41 9.30
N VAL A 304 -1.48 -0.23 9.47
CA VAL A 304 -2.49 -0.91 8.65
C VAL A 304 -2.49 -0.36 7.22
N ILE A 305 -2.37 0.98 7.07
CA ILE A 305 -2.26 1.62 5.75
C ILE A 305 -1.05 1.08 4.98
N ASN A 306 0.11 1.03 5.63
CA ASN A 306 1.35 0.51 5.05
C ASN A 306 1.24 -0.97 4.68
N MET A 307 0.50 -1.76 5.47
CA MET A 307 0.26 -3.17 5.16
C MET A 307 -0.62 -3.31 3.92
N MET A 308 -1.75 -2.60 3.83
CA MET A 308 -2.58 -2.56 2.61
C MET A 308 -1.76 -2.13 1.39
N GLU A 309 -0.94 -1.09 1.54
CA GLU A 309 -0.05 -0.59 0.49
C GLU A 309 0.99 -1.64 0.05
N THR A 310 1.63 -2.32 0.98
CA THR A 310 2.61 -3.39 0.69
C THR A 310 1.98 -4.49 -0.17
N TYR A 311 0.80 -4.98 0.21
CA TYR A 311 0.13 -6.04 -0.55
C TYR A 311 -0.36 -5.54 -1.92
N ALA A 312 -0.79 -4.27 -2.02
CA ALA A 312 -1.20 -3.65 -3.27
C ALA A 312 -0.05 -3.48 -4.27
N HIS A 313 1.17 -3.33 -3.79
CA HIS A 313 2.37 -3.19 -4.61
C HIS A 313 3.09 -4.51 -4.89
N ASP A 314 2.54 -5.67 -4.48
CA ASP A 314 3.13 -6.98 -4.79
C ASP A 314 3.33 -7.11 -6.31
N PRO A 315 4.57 -7.20 -6.81
CA PRO A 315 4.85 -7.11 -8.24
C PRO A 315 4.27 -8.30 -9.04
N ARG A 316 3.92 -9.39 -8.35
CA ARG A 316 3.33 -10.58 -8.97
C ARG A 316 1.85 -10.39 -9.29
N ASN A 317 1.16 -9.55 -8.53
CA ASN A 317 -0.28 -9.29 -8.68
C ASN A 317 -0.62 -7.93 -8.05
N PRO A 318 -0.26 -6.83 -8.72
CA PRO A 318 -0.51 -5.49 -8.19
C PRO A 318 -2.01 -5.17 -8.23
N ARG A 319 -2.52 -4.52 -7.17
CA ARG A 319 -3.95 -4.28 -6.96
C ARG A 319 -4.25 -2.87 -6.48
N LYS A 320 -5.47 -2.40 -6.73
CA LYS A 320 -5.96 -1.15 -6.15
C LYS A 320 -6.51 -1.44 -4.76
N TYR A 321 -6.38 -0.46 -3.87
CA TYR A 321 -6.94 -0.54 -2.53
C TYR A 321 -7.62 0.77 -2.14
N MET A 322 -8.62 0.67 -1.26
CA MET A 322 -9.28 1.81 -0.65
C MET A 322 -9.37 1.57 0.85
N ILE A 323 -9.22 2.63 1.63
CA ILE A 323 -9.36 2.60 3.08
C ILE A 323 -10.42 3.62 3.43
N LEU A 324 -11.48 3.16 4.10
CA LEU A 324 -12.53 3.99 4.66
C LEU A 324 -12.37 3.99 6.18
N ASP A 325 -12.02 5.13 6.76
CA ASP A 325 -12.03 5.28 8.21
C ASP A 325 -13.43 5.65 8.73
N GLY A 326 -13.53 5.90 10.04
CA GLY A 326 -14.80 6.24 10.66
C GLY A 326 -15.42 7.53 10.11
N PHE A 327 -14.60 8.50 9.69
CA PHE A 327 -15.10 9.72 9.08
C PHE A 327 -15.64 9.46 7.67
N ASP A 328 -14.86 8.77 6.83
CA ASP A 328 -15.31 8.42 5.47
C ASP A 328 -16.62 7.64 5.52
N THR A 329 -16.68 6.66 6.42
CA THR A 329 -17.86 5.82 6.64
C THR A 329 -19.07 6.65 7.08
N ALA A 330 -18.90 7.57 8.04
CA ALA A 330 -19.99 8.40 8.52
C ALA A 330 -20.52 9.34 7.41
N GLN A 331 -19.64 9.90 6.58
CA GLN A 331 -20.07 10.76 5.46
C GLN A 331 -20.84 9.98 4.41
N ILE A 332 -20.35 8.79 4.04
CA ILE A 332 -21.03 7.92 3.08
C ILE A 332 -22.42 7.54 3.62
N LEU A 333 -22.49 6.93 4.80
CA LEU A 333 -23.77 6.49 5.37
C LEU A 333 -24.71 7.67 5.64
N GLY A 334 -24.18 8.81 6.09
CA GLY A 334 -24.95 10.01 6.36
C GLY A 334 -25.60 10.62 5.12
N SER A 335 -24.88 10.64 3.98
CA SER A 335 -25.39 11.13 2.70
C SER A 335 -26.51 10.26 2.13
N HIS A 336 -26.51 8.96 2.46
CA HIS A 336 -27.50 7.96 2.03
C HIS A 336 -28.60 7.72 3.06
N GLY A 337 -28.65 8.49 4.15
CA GLY A 337 -29.67 8.35 5.19
C GLY A 337 -29.59 7.03 5.98
N ALA A 338 -28.43 6.38 5.97
CA ALA A 338 -28.20 5.05 6.56
C ALA A 338 -27.59 5.10 7.97
N LEU A 339 -27.37 6.29 8.55
CA LEU A 339 -26.95 6.44 9.95
C LEU A 339 -28.14 6.45 10.90
N ASN A 340 -28.09 5.63 11.95
CA ASN A 340 -29.01 5.71 13.07
C ASN A 340 -28.70 6.94 13.94
N ARG A 341 -29.16 8.11 13.49
CA ARG A 341 -29.09 9.34 14.29
C ARG A 341 -30.14 9.22 15.40
N PRO A 342 -29.78 9.35 16.69
CA PRO A 342 -30.79 9.50 17.72
C PRO A 342 -31.65 10.71 17.35
N GLU A 343 -32.98 10.52 17.28
CA GLU A 343 -33.90 11.57 16.91
C GLU A 343 -33.58 12.82 17.74
N GLN A 344 -33.29 13.94 17.06
CA GLN A 344 -33.41 15.23 17.71
C GLN A 344 -34.87 15.33 18.12
N SER A 345 -35.13 15.20 19.41
CA SER A 345 -36.44 15.42 20.01
C SER A 345 -36.97 16.75 19.48
N VAL A 346 -37.90 16.66 18.54
CA VAL A 346 -38.69 17.79 18.09
C VAL A 346 -39.41 18.27 19.34
N ALA A 347 -38.99 19.42 19.86
CA ALA A 347 -39.72 20.16 20.88
C ALA A 347 -41.07 20.54 20.27
N ILE A 348 -42.06 19.67 20.41
CA ILE A 348 -43.45 19.98 20.08
C ILE A 348 -43.88 21.04 21.10
N ASN A 349 -44.17 22.22 20.55
CA ASN A 349 -44.67 23.41 21.22
C ASN A 349 -45.75 23.10 22.26
N ASP A 350 -45.39 23.17 23.54
CA ASP A 350 -46.34 23.32 24.64
C ASP A 350 -46.53 24.83 24.92
N ARG A 351 -47.12 25.52 23.94
CA ARG A 351 -47.64 26.89 24.10
C ARG A 351 -48.96 27.03 23.35
N GLN A 352 -49.98 26.31 23.82
CA GLN A 352 -51.38 26.68 23.59
C GLN A 352 -52.30 25.93 24.57
N ARG A 353 -52.31 26.40 25.83
CA ARG A 353 -53.47 26.27 26.72
C ARG A 353 -53.71 27.61 27.40
N GLN A 354 -54.40 28.51 26.69
CA GLN A 354 -55.27 29.47 27.35
C GLN A 354 -56.57 28.73 27.69
N PRO A 355 -57.10 28.80 28.92
CA PRO A 355 -58.50 28.48 29.17
C PRO A 355 -59.39 29.68 28.80
N PRO A 356 -60.62 29.47 28.32
CA PRO A 356 -61.53 30.55 28.00
C PRO A 356 -62.27 31.05 29.25
N ALA A 357 -62.50 32.38 29.25
CA ALA A 357 -63.41 33.21 30.04
C ALA A 357 -63.32 33.14 31.58
#